data_AF-E9M5S5-F1
#
_entry.id   AF-E9M5S5-F1
#
_cell.length_a   1.000
_cell.length_b   1.000
_cell.length_c   1.000
_cell.angle_alpha   90.00
_cell.angle_beta   90.00
_cell.angle_gamma   90.00
#
_symmetry.space_group_name_H-M   'P 1'
#
loop_
_entity.id
_entity.type
_entity.pdbx_description
1 polymer ?
#
loop_
_entity_poly.entity_id
_entity_poly.type
_entity_poly.pdbx_seq_one_letter_code
_entity_poly.pdbx_strand_id
1 'polypeptide(L)'
;FYPIWEAASLDEWLYNGGPYQLIVDHFLLGVCGWIGREWEFSYRLGMRPWISVAFTAPVAAASAVFLVYPIGQGSFSDGMPLGISGTFNFMLVFQAEHNILMHPFHQLGVAGVFGGSLFSAMHGSLVTSSLIRETTENESANYGYKFGQEEETYNIVAAHGY
;
A
#
# COMPACT_ATOMS: atom_id res chain seq x y z
N PHE A 1 -13.87 13.44 19.48
CA PHE A 1 -12.76 12.62 19.99
C PHE A 1 -13.28 11.88 21.22
N TYR A 2 -13.22 10.53 21.25
CA TYR A 2 -13.80 9.70 22.32
C TYR A 2 -12.79 8.64 22.83
N PRO A 3 -11.77 9.08 23.59
CA PRO A 3 -10.81 8.19 24.21
C PRO A 3 -11.43 7.43 25.40
N ILE A 4 -10.73 6.42 25.91
CA ILE A 4 -11.22 5.54 26.99
C ILE A 4 -11.68 6.33 28.22
N TRP A 5 -10.98 7.41 28.58
CA TRP A 5 -11.27 8.21 29.78
C TRP A 5 -12.44 9.19 29.63
N GLU A 6 -13.04 9.31 28.44
CA GLU A 6 -14.30 10.05 28.28
C GLU A 6 -15.54 9.18 28.53
N ALA A 7 -15.38 7.86 28.62
CA ALA A 7 -16.47 6.94 28.93
C ALA A 7 -16.59 6.70 30.44
N ALA A 8 -17.81 6.51 30.95
CA ALA A 8 -18.06 6.16 32.35
C ALA A 8 -17.61 4.72 32.69
N SER A 9 -17.53 3.84 31.69
CA SER A 9 -17.02 2.48 31.82
C SER A 9 -16.44 1.96 30.51
N LEU A 10 -15.69 0.85 30.58
CA LEU A 10 -15.24 0.14 29.38
C LEU A 10 -16.41 -0.42 28.57
N ASP A 11 -17.50 -0.84 29.22
CA ASP A 11 -18.69 -1.35 28.51
C ASP A 11 -19.35 -0.26 27.66
N GLU A 12 -19.45 0.96 28.20
CA GLU A 12 -19.92 2.12 27.44
C GLU A 12 -18.99 2.42 26.25
N TRP A 13 -17.67 2.39 26.48
CA TRP A 13 -16.67 2.65 25.45
C TRP A 13 -16.73 1.61 24.31
N LEU A 14 -16.89 0.34 24.65
CA LEU A 14 -17.05 -0.76 23.70
C LEU A 14 -18.37 -0.63 22.92
N TYR A 15 -19.48 -0.31 23.60
CA TYR A 15 -20.78 -0.13 22.98
C TYR A 15 -20.77 1.00 21.93
N ASN A 16 -20.10 2.11 22.24
CA ASN A 16 -20.01 3.27 21.36
C ASN A 16 -18.91 3.19 20.29
N GLY A 17 -18.27 2.02 20.11
CA GLY A 17 -17.25 1.84 19.07
C GLY A 17 -15.94 2.57 19.35
N GLY A 18 -15.64 2.90 20.60
CA GLY A 18 -14.39 3.51 21.03
C GLY A 18 -13.11 2.83 20.49
N PRO A 19 -13.02 1.48 20.37
CA PRO A 19 -11.86 0.83 19.75
C PRO A 19 -11.53 1.31 18.35
N TYR A 20 -12.52 1.70 17.55
CA TYR A 20 -12.31 2.16 16.18
C TYR A 20 -11.41 3.40 16.13
N GLN A 21 -11.76 4.44 16.88
CA GLN A 21 -10.95 5.68 16.94
C GLN A 21 -9.55 5.40 17.49
N LEU A 22 -9.44 4.58 18.55
CA LEU A 22 -8.13 4.22 19.11
C LEU A 22 -7.24 3.56 18.06
N ILE A 23 -7.75 2.54 17.35
CA ILE A 23 -6.97 1.80 16.36
C ILE A 23 -6.58 2.71 15.20
N VAL A 24 -7.54 3.46 14.63
CA VAL A 24 -7.29 4.34 13.47
C VAL A 24 -6.26 5.41 13.80
N ASP A 25 -6.41 6.12 14.93
CA ASP A 25 -5.50 7.22 15.29
C ASP A 25 -4.07 6.71 15.53
N HIS A 26 -3.92 5.62 16.28
CA HIS A 26 -2.60 5.04 16.54
C HIS A 26 -1.99 4.42 15.27
N PHE A 27 -2.80 3.81 14.42
CA PHE A 27 -2.36 3.28 13.13
C PHE A 27 -1.82 4.41 12.23
N LEU A 28 -2.56 5.51 12.08
CA LEU A 28 -2.15 6.65 11.25
C LEU A 28 -0.87 7.31 11.78
N LEU A 29 -0.74 7.48 13.10
CA LEU A 29 0.50 7.93 13.72
C LEU A 29 1.66 6.96 13.44
N GLY A 30 1.40 5.65 13.55
CA GLY A 30 2.38 4.60 13.31
C GLY A 30 2.90 4.60 11.86
N VAL A 31 2.02 4.67 10.86
CA VAL A 31 2.43 4.67 9.44
C VAL A 31 3.08 6.00 9.03
N CYS A 32 2.69 7.12 9.63
CA CYS A 32 3.39 8.39 9.46
C CYS A 32 4.83 8.32 10.04
N GLY A 33 4.99 7.72 11.23
CA GLY A 33 6.30 7.44 11.80
C GLY A 33 7.12 6.48 10.91
N TRP A 34 6.46 5.53 10.24
CA TRP A 34 7.11 4.59 9.33
C TRP A 34 7.70 5.26 8.08
N ILE A 35 7.03 6.26 7.52
CA ILE A 35 7.60 7.10 6.44
C ILE A 35 8.95 7.69 6.89
N GLY A 36 8.97 8.25 8.11
CA GLY A 36 10.20 8.81 8.71
C GLY A 36 11.28 7.76 8.92
N ARG A 37 10.91 6.56 9.38
CA ARG A 37 11.83 5.43 9.57
C ARG A 37 12.47 4.98 8.26
N GLU A 38 11.70 4.86 7.17
CA GLU A 38 12.25 4.49 5.86
C GLU A 38 13.26 5.51 5.34
N TRP A 39 12.94 6.79 5.49
CA TRP A 39 13.86 7.88 5.16
C TRP A 39 15.13 7.83 6.02
N GLU A 40 14.99 7.72 7.34
CA GLU A 40 16.12 7.71 8.28
C GLU A 40 17.05 6.52 8.02
N PHE A 41 16.49 5.34 7.75
CA PHE A 41 17.26 4.16 7.42
C PHE A 41 18.04 4.34 6.11
N SER A 42 17.39 4.91 5.08
CA SER A 42 18.07 5.22 3.81
C SER A 42 19.25 6.19 4.02
N TYR A 43 19.07 7.20 4.87
CA TYR A 43 20.11 8.17 5.20
C TYR A 43 21.30 7.52 5.92
N ARG A 44 21.03 6.68 6.94
CA ARG A 44 22.05 5.97 7.71
C ARG A 44 22.91 5.03 6.86
N LEU A 45 22.34 4.47 5.79
CA LEU A 45 23.04 3.60 4.84
C LEU A 45 23.66 4.34 3.64
N GLY A 46 23.53 5.67 3.56
CA GLY A 46 23.98 6.44 2.40
C GLY A 46 23.21 6.10 1.11
N MET A 47 21.99 5.56 1.23
CA MET A 47 21.12 5.25 0.12
C MET A 47 20.40 6.50 -0.40
N ARG A 48 19.89 6.40 -1.62
CA ARG A 48 18.97 7.39 -2.22
C ARG A 48 17.63 7.40 -1.43
N PRO A 49 17.05 8.57 -1.06
CA PRO A 49 16.01 8.64 -0.02
C PRO A 49 14.55 8.48 -0.52
N TRP A 50 14.33 7.95 -1.73
CA TRP A 50 13.01 8.03 -2.39
C TRP A 50 12.07 6.84 -2.10
N ILE A 51 12.51 5.83 -1.35
CA ILE A 51 11.63 4.71 -0.93
C ILE A 51 10.48 5.24 -0.07
N SER A 52 10.79 6.09 0.91
CA SER A 52 9.77 6.70 1.78
C SER A 52 8.75 7.54 1.00
N VAL A 53 9.18 8.19 -0.10
CA VAL A 53 8.30 8.96 -0.98
C VAL A 53 7.29 8.04 -1.67
N ALA A 54 7.72 6.89 -2.19
CA ALA A 54 6.79 5.91 -2.77
C ALA A 54 5.77 5.42 -1.73
N PHE A 55 6.21 5.21 -0.48
CA PHE A 55 5.33 4.78 0.61
C PHE A 55 4.29 5.84 1.04
N THR A 56 4.46 7.11 0.67
CA THR A 56 3.44 8.13 0.97
C THR A 56 2.12 7.90 0.23
N ALA A 57 2.13 7.23 -0.93
CA ALA A 57 0.91 6.96 -1.70
C ALA A 57 -0.12 6.10 -0.93
N PRO A 58 0.21 4.91 -0.39
CA PRO A 58 -0.72 4.15 0.44
C PRO A 58 -1.07 4.84 1.76
N VAL A 59 -0.14 5.61 2.37
CA VAL A 59 -0.46 6.39 3.59
C VAL A 59 -1.47 7.50 3.31
N ALA A 60 -1.38 8.16 2.17
CA ALA A 60 -2.36 9.14 1.73
C ALA A 60 -3.73 8.50 1.48
N ALA A 61 -3.77 7.33 0.83
CA ALA A 61 -5.01 6.58 0.61
C ALA A 61 -5.66 6.14 1.93
N ALA A 62 -4.89 5.64 2.89
CA ALA A 62 -5.38 5.28 4.22
C ALA A 62 -5.92 6.51 4.98
N SER A 63 -5.19 7.63 4.92
CA SER A 63 -5.62 8.90 5.53
C SER A 63 -6.93 9.41 4.90
N ALA A 64 -7.12 9.21 3.60
CA ALA A 64 -8.34 9.62 2.90
C ALA A 64 -9.58 8.90 3.45
N VAL A 65 -9.52 7.58 3.62
CA VAL A 65 -10.68 6.76 4.01
C VAL A 65 -10.93 6.69 5.53
N PHE A 66 -9.89 6.92 6.34
CA PHE A 66 -9.99 6.82 7.81
C PHE A 66 -10.07 8.16 8.53
N LEU A 67 -9.65 9.27 7.89
CA LEU A 67 -9.61 10.59 8.54
C LEU A 67 -10.29 11.67 7.70
N VAL A 68 -9.85 11.87 6.46
CA VAL A 68 -10.34 12.99 5.63
C VAL A 68 -11.82 12.83 5.29
N TYR A 69 -12.25 11.64 4.85
CA TYR A 69 -13.65 11.39 4.52
C TYR A 69 -14.57 11.52 5.75
N PRO A 70 -14.27 10.90 6.90
CA PRO A 70 -14.99 11.18 8.16
C PRO A 70 -15.12 12.65 8.53
N ILE A 71 -14.03 13.43 8.41
CA ILE A 71 -14.07 14.88 8.67
C ILE A 71 -15.02 15.58 7.71
N GLY A 72 -14.98 15.22 6.42
CA GLY A 72 -15.85 15.78 5.39
C GLY A 72 -17.34 15.44 5.60
N GLN A 73 -17.65 14.24 6.09
CA GLN A 73 -19.02 13.84 6.44
C GLN A 73 -19.45 14.31 7.85
N GLY A 74 -18.50 14.74 8.68
CA GLY A 74 -18.76 15.18 10.05
C GLY A 74 -18.88 14.04 11.07
N SER A 75 -18.55 12.81 10.70
CA SER A 75 -18.64 11.64 11.60
C SER A 75 -17.64 10.53 11.26
N PHE A 76 -17.03 9.93 12.30
CA PHE A 76 -16.23 8.71 12.17
C PHE A 76 -17.06 7.45 11.90
N SER A 77 -18.39 7.51 12.05
CA SER A 77 -19.28 6.40 11.64
C SER A 77 -19.23 6.13 10.13
N ASP A 78 -18.89 7.15 9.34
CA ASP A 78 -18.80 7.05 7.87
C ASP A 78 -17.37 6.71 7.41
N GLY A 79 -16.44 6.53 8.35
CA GLY A 79 -15.11 6.01 8.04
C GLY A 79 -15.17 4.56 7.58
N MET A 80 -14.19 4.14 6.78
CA MET A 80 -14.13 2.77 6.31
C MET A 80 -14.03 1.79 7.51
N PRO A 81 -14.90 0.77 7.62
CA PRO A 81 -14.82 -0.20 8.71
C PRO A 81 -13.60 -1.12 8.61
N LEU A 82 -13.09 -1.57 9.76
CA LEU A 82 -11.94 -2.48 9.85
C LEU A 82 -12.36 -3.95 9.64
N GLY A 83 -12.79 -4.28 8.42
CA GLY A 83 -13.17 -5.63 8.05
C GLY A 83 -13.50 -5.79 6.57
N ILE A 84 -13.45 -7.02 6.07
CA ILE A 84 -13.62 -7.33 4.63
C ILE A 84 -15.01 -6.89 4.15
N SER A 85 -16.08 -7.40 4.77
CA SER A 85 -17.45 -7.04 4.38
C SER A 85 -17.77 -5.56 4.63
N GLY A 86 -17.19 -4.98 5.68
CA GLY A 86 -17.34 -3.55 5.98
C GLY A 86 -16.70 -2.65 4.92
N THR A 87 -15.56 -3.08 4.35
CA THR A 87 -14.94 -2.38 3.22
C THR A 87 -15.85 -2.39 1.99
N PHE A 88 -16.48 -3.52 1.67
CA PHE A 88 -17.45 -3.58 0.57
C PHE A 88 -18.66 -2.67 0.82
N ASN A 89 -19.17 -2.65 2.05
CA ASN A 89 -20.27 -1.76 2.42
C ASN A 89 -19.89 -0.29 2.20
N PHE A 90 -18.72 0.13 2.68
CA PHE A 90 -18.19 1.49 2.46
C PHE A 90 -18.14 1.84 0.98
N MET A 91 -17.57 0.95 0.14
CA MET A 91 -17.46 1.20 -1.31
C MET A 91 -18.82 1.36 -2.00
N LEU A 92 -19.82 0.55 -1.63
CA LEU A 92 -21.17 0.62 -2.20
C LEU A 92 -21.90 1.91 -1.82
N VAL A 93 -21.80 2.32 -0.55
CA VAL A 93 -22.38 3.58 -0.06
C VAL A 93 -21.66 4.76 -0.72
N PHE A 94 -20.33 4.73 -0.78
CA PHE A 94 -19.54 5.79 -1.42
C PHE A 94 -19.88 5.93 -2.91
N GLN A 95 -20.12 4.82 -3.63
CA GLN A 95 -20.62 4.87 -5.00
C GLN A 95 -22.02 5.49 -5.08
N ALA A 96 -22.93 5.13 -4.16
CA ALA A 96 -24.29 5.66 -4.16
C ALA A 96 -24.33 7.17 -3.89
N GLU A 97 -23.47 7.67 -3.01
CA GLU A 97 -23.44 9.08 -2.61
C GLU A 97 -22.59 9.96 -3.54
N HIS A 98 -21.49 9.43 -4.09
CA HIS A 98 -20.49 10.23 -4.81
C HIS A 98 -20.30 9.85 -6.27
N ASN A 99 -20.95 8.78 -6.75
CA ASN A 99 -20.78 8.25 -8.10
C ASN A 99 -19.29 8.10 -8.50
N ILE A 100 -18.48 7.53 -7.59
CA ILE A 100 -17.02 7.50 -7.68
C ILE A 100 -16.49 6.88 -8.97
N LEU A 101 -17.22 5.92 -9.57
CA LEU A 101 -16.84 5.33 -10.85
C LEU A 101 -16.74 6.35 -11.99
N MET A 102 -17.48 7.46 -11.89
CA MET A 102 -17.46 8.55 -12.87
C MET A 102 -16.44 9.65 -12.51
N HIS A 103 -15.73 9.54 -11.38
CA HIS A 103 -14.75 10.53 -10.97
C HIS A 103 -13.37 10.28 -11.63
N PRO A 104 -12.76 11.27 -12.29
CA PRO A 104 -11.52 11.07 -13.04
C PRO A 104 -10.34 10.64 -12.16
N PHE A 105 -10.24 11.12 -10.91
CA PHE A 105 -9.16 10.66 -10.01
C PHE A 105 -9.29 9.18 -9.62
N HIS A 106 -10.51 8.65 -9.50
CA HIS A 106 -10.69 7.22 -9.27
C HIS A 106 -10.27 6.43 -10.51
N GLN A 107 -10.63 6.90 -11.71
CA GLN A 107 -10.20 6.28 -12.97
C GLN A 107 -8.68 6.30 -13.14
N LEU A 108 -8.00 7.39 -12.75
CA LEU A 108 -6.53 7.44 -12.70
C LEU A 108 -5.95 6.44 -11.71
N GLY A 109 -6.57 6.28 -10.53
CA GLY A 109 -6.20 5.25 -9.55
C GLY A 109 -6.32 3.84 -10.11
N VAL A 110 -7.44 3.53 -10.79
CA VAL A 110 -7.68 2.25 -11.48
C VAL A 110 -6.61 2.01 -12.55
N ALA A 111 -6.31 2.99 -13.39
CA ALA A 111 -5.25 2.90 -14.39
C ALA A 111 -3.88 2.66 -13.74
N GLY A 112 -3.60 3.29 -12.60
CA GLY A 112 -2.38 3.10 -11.82
C GLY A 112 -2.21 1.68 -11.30
N VAL A 113 -3.24 1.09 -10.68
CA VAL A 113 -3.13 -0.27 -10.10
C VAL A 113 -3.13 -1.36 -11.17
N PHE A 114 -3.92 -1.20 -12.25
CA PHE A 114 -3.91 -2.12 -13.38
C PHE A 114 -2.60 -2.03 -14.17
N GLY A 115 -2.13 -0.82 -14.46
CA GLY A 115 -0.83 -0.59 -15.06
C GLY A 115 0.31 -1.15 -14.21
N GLY A 116 0.28 -0.92 -12.89
CA GLY A 116 1.26 -1.48 -11.96
C GLY A 116 1.29 -3.02 -11.99
N SER A 117 0.13 -3.66 -12.00
CA SER A 117 0.02 -5.13 -12.11
C SER A 117 0.55 -5.64 -13.45
N LEU A 118 0.18 -4.99 -14.55
CA LEU A 118 0.65 -5.31 -15.90
C LEU A 118 2.17 -5.18 -16.01
N PHE A 119 2.74 -4.06 -15.55
CA PHE A 119 4.17 -3.82 -15.62
C PHE A 119 4.96 -4.69 -14.66
N SER A 120 4.40 -5.06 -13.50
CA SER A 120 5.01 -6.05 -12.62
C SER A 120 5.14 -7.41 -13.31
N ALA A 121 4.09 -7.86 -14.00
CA ALA A 121 4.11 -9.11 -14.75
C ALA A 121 5.07 -9.04 -15.95
N MET A 122 5.03 -7.93 -16.70
CA MET A 122 5.90 -7.68 -17.86
C MET A 122 7.39 -7.62 -17.46
N HIS A 123 7.72 -6.91 -16.38
CA HIS A 123 9.10 -6.85 -15.91
C HIS A 123 9.60 -8.23 -15.49
N GLY A 124 8.81 -8.95 -14.70
CA GLY A 124 9.14 -10.32 -14.29
C GLY A 124 9.34 -11.26 -15.49
N SER A 125 8.47 -11.18 -16.51
CA SER A 125 8.57 -12.04 -17.68
C SER A 125 9.78 -11.73 -18.57
N LEU A 126 10.08 -10.45 -18.83
CA LEU A 126 11.21 -10.04 -19.67
C LEU A 126 12.58 -10.32 -19.03
N VAL A 127 12.69 -10.14 -17.71
CA VAL A 127 13.91 -10.51 -16.99
C VAL A 127 14.07 -12.04 -17.00
N THR A 128 13.01 -12.78 -16.70
CA THR A 128 13.05 -14.25 -16.66
C THR A 128 13.37 -14.86 -18.04
N SER A 129 12.84 -14.28 -19.13
CA SER A 129 13.06 -14.79 -20.49
C SER A 129 14.49 -14.57 -21.01
N SER A 130 15.27 -13.71 -20.34
CA SER A 130 16.61 -13.29 -20.78
C SER A 130 17.71 -13.66 -19.79
N LEU A 131 17.44 -14.54 -18.81
CA LEU A 131 18.44 -15.08 -17.90
C LEU A 131 19.59 -15.74 -18.67
N ILE A 132 20.82 -15.48 -18.24
CA ILE A 132 22.01 -16.17 -18.75
C ILE A 132 21.99 -17.60 -18.22
N ARG A 133 22.32 -18.58 -19.07
CA ARG A 133 22.31 -20.00 -18.68
C ARG A 133 23.54 -20.32 -17.82
N GLU A 134 23.32 -20.47 -16.53
CA GLU A 134 24.36 -20.79 -15.53
C GLU A 134 24.12 -22.13 -14.78
N THR A 135 23.04 -22.84 -15.10
CA THR A 135 22.69 -24.13 -14.50
C THR A 135 22.41 -25.20 -15.54
N THR A 136 22.37 -26.46 -15.10
CA THR A 136 21.88 -27.57 -15.91
C THR A 136 20.35 -27.66 -15.88
N GLU A 137 19.77 -28.49 -16.75
CA GLU A 137 18.32 -28.73 -16.79
C GLU A 137 17.75 -29.44 -15.56
N ASN A 138 18.62 -30.08 -14.76
CA ASN A 138 18.23 -30.84 -13.57
C ASN A 138 18.25 -29.99 -12.29
N GLU A 139 18.55 -28.70 -12.42
CA GLU A 139 18.66 -27.76 -11.32
C GLU A 139 17.79 -26.52 -11.60
N SER A 140 17.32 -25.86 -10.54
CA SER A 140 16.59 -24.60 -10.70
C SER A 140 17.51 -23.52 -11.27
N ALA A 141 17.04 -22.78 -12.27
CA ALA A 141 17.74 -21.63 -12.84
C ALA A 141 18.10 -20.55 -11.79
N ASN A 142 17.37 -20.50 -10.67
CA ASN A 142 17.67 -19.57 -9.55
C ASN A 142 19.07 -19.80 -8.97
N TYR A 143 19.58 -21.03 -9.00
CA TYR A 143 20.93 -21.33 -8.51
C TYR A 143 22.03 -20.71 -9.38
N GLY A 144 21.70 -20.22 -10.58
CA GLY A 144 22.62 -19.47 -11.43
C GLY A 144 23.02 -18.12 -10.84
N TYR A 145 22.12 -17.46 -10.10
CA TYR A 145 22.44 -16.23 -9.40
C TYR A 145 23.10 -16.49 -8.04
N LYS A 146 24.14 -15.73 -7.71
CA LYS A 146 24.81 -15.72 -6.41
C LYS A 146 24.61 -14.36 -5.74
N PHE A 147 24.19 -14.38 -4.47
CA PHE A 147 23.95 -13.15 -3.71
C PHE A 147 25.24 -12.30 -3.59
N GLY A 148 25.16 -11.06 -4.06
CA GLY A 148 26.29 -10.12 -4.05
C GLY A 148 27.25 -10.25 -5.24
N GLN A 149 26.92 -11.03 -6.29
CA GLN A 149 27.70 -11.03 -7.53
C GLN A 149 27.69 -9.65 -8.20
N GLU A 150 28.77 -9.32 -8.91
CA GLU A 150 28.94 -8.02 -9.58
C GLU A 150 28.30 -7.99 -10.97
N GLU A 151 28.23 -9.13 -11.66
CA GLU A 151 27.70 -9.23 -13.02
C GLU A 151 26.17 -9.37 -13.03
N GLU A 152 25.53 -8.70 -13.99
CA GLU A 152 24.09 -8.80 -14.22
C GLU A 152 23.69 -10.23 -14.62
N THR A 153 22.59 -10.73 -14.05
CA THR A 153 22.17 -12.14 -14.24
C THR A 153 21.37 -12.40 -15.52
N TYR A 154 21.07 -11.36 -16.29
CA TYR A 154 20.22 -11.41 -17.48
C TYR A 154 20.75 -10.48 -18.58
N ASN A 155 20.37 -10.75 -19.82
CA ASN A 155 20.76 -9.94 -20.97
C ASN A 155 19.69 -8.87 -21.29
N ILE A 156 19.91 -7.65 -20.80
CA ILE A 156 19.01 -6.53 -21.06
C ILE A 156 18.90 -6.16 -22.55
N VAL A 157 19.94 -6.36 -23.35
CA VAL A 157 19.91 -6.08 -24.79
C VAL A 157 18.98 -7.07 -25.50
N ALA A 158 19.01 -8.35 -25.10
CA ALA A 158 18.08 -9.35 -25.59
C ALA A 158 16.63 -9.05 -25.16
N ALA A 159 16.43 -8.66 -23.90
CA ALA A 159 15.11 -8.28 -23.39
C ALA A 159 14.53 -7.04 -24.11
N HIS A 160 15.38 -6.07 -24.46
CA HIS A 160 14.97 -4.86 -25.19
C HIS A 160 14.70 -5.13 -26.67
N GLY A 161 15.43 -6.06 -27.29
CA GLY A 161 15.31 -6.38 -28.71
C GLY A 161 14.14 -7.30 -29.07
N TYR A 162 13.49 -7.92 -28.08
CA TYR A 162 12.32 -8.79 -28.24
C TYR A 162 11.04 -7.97 -28.41
#